data_AF-B1WSQ7-F1
#
_entry.id   AF-B1WSQ7-F1
#
_cell.length_a   1.000
_cell.length_b   1.000
_cell.length_c   1.000
_cell.angle_alpha   90.00
_cell.angle_beta   90.00
_cell.angle_gamma   90.00
#
_symmetry.space_group_name_H-M   'P 1'
#
loop_
_entity.id
_entity.type
_entity.pdbx_description
1 polymer ?
#
loop_
_entity_poly.entity_id
_entity_poly.type
_entity_poly.pdbx_seq_one_letter_code
_entity_poly.pdbx_strand_id
1 'polypeptide(L)'
;MIPNPKNADLLLKCAAEQRSLRVKDILIVDDTIENLRVLSSILIEQGYSVRKATGGKMALKVVKTLPPDLIMLDIMMGDMSGYEVCQKLKENPDTADIPVIFLSALDDVFDKVKAFEMGGVDYISKPFQMEEVLVRVKNQLALRTAQKEVYQLNAQLERRVTERTQQLQEANNRLQEMALYDSLTGLANRNLLIEQLKQSLTLTKLDKNYQFAVLFLDCDRFKIINDSLGHLVGNLLLGKISQALQTILEKNDILARVGGDEFAILLSDISGCTQGTELAKSILNLLKQPFYCNGQEIFVNVSIGIVFSHPDYEDPENIVRDADMAMYKAKSLGRGQYQIFTPEMYEIAKKLLILQTDLHRAVQQEEFAVYYQPIIDLKQNKIAGFEALIRWIHPQKGMISPGEFLPLAEETGLICEIGSWVMKEACRQLSQWHQQGFTDLKIYINLAAQQLNQSNLVAEIDGILMETKLHTDSVKLEITESSMMQDLQTTKVLLGELWKRGIKLSIDDFGTGYSSLSQLQNFPINTLKIDRSFLKNVDKNSENLGLVPVILSIAEVMTMDVVAEGIETTEQLEQLRKLGCHFGQGFLFAKPLDAETATELIHDNPTW
;
A
#
# COMPACT_ATOMS: atom_id res chain seq x y z
N MET A 1 -39.97 14.41 -2.37
CA MET A 1 -41.00 13.40 -2.74
C MET A 1 -40.78 13.05 -4.19
N ILE A 2 -40.07 11.95 -4.44
CA ILE A 2 -39.76 11.43 -5.78
C ILE A 2 -40.80 10.34 -6.08
N PRO A 3 -41.44 10.29 -7.25
CA PRO A 3 -42.53 9.34 -7.50
C PRO A 3 -42.00 7.90 -7.54
N ASN A 4 -42.76 7.01 -6.91
CA ASN A 4 -42.45 5.59 -6.76
C ASN A 4 -42.42 4.87 -8.13
N PRO A 5 -41.31 4.22 -8.53
CA PRO A 5 -41.14 3.58 -9.84
C PRO A 5 -42.13 2.43 -10.12
N LYS A 6 -42.86 1.94 -9.10
CA LYS A 6 -43.92 0.94 -9.27
C LYS A 6 -45.18 1.47 -9.98
N ASN A 7 -45.43 2.78 -10.03
CA ASN A 7 -46.60 3.35 -10.72
C ASN A 7 -46.41 3.51 -12.23
N ALA A 8 -45.17 3.64 -12.72
CA ALA A 8 -44.88 3.73 -14.16
C ALA A 8 -45.12 2.37 -14.85
N ASP A 9 -44.79 1.27 -14.17
CA ASP A 9 -44.94 -0.09 -14.67
C ASP A 9 -46.43 -0.53 -14.74
N LEU A 10 -47.28 0.02 -13.87
CA LEU A 10 -48.74 -0.20 -13.90
C LEU A 10 -49.42 0.58 -15.04
N LEU A 11 -48.96 1.80 -15.34
CA LEU A 11 -49.45 2.61 -16.46
C LEU A 11 -49.03 2.03 -17.82
N LEU A 12 -47.84 1.43 -17.91
CA LEU A 12 -47.39 0.68 -19.09
C LEU A 12 -48.17 -0.62 -19.30
N LYS A 13 -48.56 -1.33 -18.23
CA LYS A 13 -49.43 -2.52 -18.33
C LYS A 13 -50.85 -2.18 -18.79
N CYS A 14 -51.45 -1.09 -18.31
CA CYS A 14 -52.75 -0.62 -18.82
C CYS A 14 -52.69 -0.22 -20.31
N ALA A 15 -51.59 0.39 -20.77
CA ALA A 15 -51.40 0.73 -22.18
C ALA A 15 -51.16 -0.50 -23.08
N ALA A 16 -50.58 -1.58 -22.53
CA ALA A 16 -50.39 -2.86 -23.22
C ALA A 16 -51.71 -3.64 -23.33
N GLU A 17 -52.55 -3.66 -22.30
CA GLU A 17 -53.88 -4.29 -22.33
C GLU A 17 -54.85 -3.55 -23.28
N GLN A 18 -54.77 -2.21 -23.39
CA GLN A 18 -55.58 -1.44 -24.34
C GLN A 18 -55.16 -1.62 -25.81
N ARG A 19 -53.96 -2.12 -26.09
CA ARG A 19 -53.47 -2.33 -27.46
C ARG A 19 -54.08 -3.55 -28.16
N SER A 20 -54.81 -4.39 -27.41
CA SER A 20 -55.36 -5.67 -27.87
C SER A 20 -56.66 -5.58 -28.70
N LEU A 21 -57.26 -4.41 -28.92
CA LEU A 21 -58.51 -4.30 -29.71
C LEU A 21 -58.49 -3.13 -30.71
N ARG A 22 -57.38 -2.95 -31.44
CA ARG A 22 -57.45 -2.17 -32.69
C ARG A 22 -58.25 -3.01 -33.69
N VAL A 23 -59.46 -2.57 -33.98
CA VAL A 23 -60.30 -3.12 -35.06
C VAL A 23 -59.46 -3.14 -36.33
N LYS A 24 -59.25 -4.33 -36.89
CA LYS A 24 -58.44 -4.51 -38.11
C LYS A 24 -59.21 -3.94 -39.30
N ASP A 25 -58.53 -3.15 -40.11
CA ASP A 25 -59.13 -2.44 -41.22
C ASP A 25 -58.87 -3.15 -42.55
N ILE A 26 -59.93 -3.48 -43.27
CA ILE A 26 -59.90 -4.22 -44.52
C ILE A 26 -60.45 -3.33 -45.63
N LEU A 27 -59.70 -3.19 -46.71
CA LEU A 27 -60.17 -2.50 -47.92
C LEU A 27 -60.65 -3.54 -48.92
N ILE A 28 -61.92 -3.46 -49.31
CA ILE A 28 -62.49 -4.26 -50.40
C ILE A 28 -62.55 -3.39 -51.65
N VAL A 29 -62.03 -3.91 -52.75
CA VAL A 29 -61.96 -3.25 -54.06
C VAL A 29 -62.63 -4.15 -55.08
N ASP A 30 -63.80 -3.76 -55.56
CA ASP A 30 -64.58 -4.50 -56.57
C ASP A 30 -65.53 -3.49 -57.25
N ASP A 31 -65.68 -3.54 -58.57
CA ASP A 31 -66.55 -2.63 -59.31
C ASP A 31 -68.02 -3.05 -59.28
N THR A 32 -68.31 -4.26 -58.80
CA THR A 32 -69.64 -4.81 -58.62
C THR A 32 -70.16 -4.52 -57.20
N ILE A 33 -71.23 -3.74 -57.12
CA ILE A 33 -71.82 -3.28 -55.84
C ILE A 33 -72.30 -4.45 -54.98
N GLU A 34 -72.79 -5.54 -55.59
CA GLU A 34 -73.25 -6.75 -54.89
C GLU A 34 -72.11 -7.44 -54.14
N ASN A 35 -70.93 -7.59 -54.78
CA ASN A 35 -69.74 -8.17 -54.16
C ASN A 35 -69.29 -7.34 -52.96
N LEU A 36 -69.23 -6.00 -53.12
CA LEU A 36 -68.92 -5.09 -52.01
C LEU A 36 -69.90 -5.25 -50.85
N ARG A 37 -71.20 -5.44 -51.12
CA ARG A 37 -72.23 -5.59 -50.09
C ARG A 37 -72.09 -6.92 -49.34
N VAL A 38 -71.92 -8.04 -50.06
CA VAL A 38 -71.79 -9.38 -49.48
C VAL A 38 -70.53 -9.48 -48.62
N LEU A 39 -69.37 -9.16 -49.17
CA LEU A 39 -68.09 -9.25 -48.46
C LEU A 39 -68.02 -8.30 -47.26
N SER A 40 -68.59 -7.09 -47.37
CA SER A 40 -68.65 -6.17 -46.23
C SER A 40 -69.55 -6.70 -45.13
N SER A 41 -70.69 -7.31 -45.45
CA SER A 41 -71.59 -7.86 -44.43
C SER A 41 -70.90 -8.99 -43.66
N ILE A 42 -70.25 -9.92 -44.38
CA ILE A 42 -69.48 -11.02 -43.80
C ILE A 42 -68.40 -10.51 -42.82
N LEU A 43 -67.63 -9.51 -43.24
CA LEU A 43 -66.50 -9.01 -42.45
C LEU A 43 -66.93 -8.10 -41.29
N ILE A 44 -67.94 -7.25 -41.49
CA ILE A 44 -68.46 -6.37 -40.43
C ILE A 44 -69.11 -7.21 -39.31
N GLU A 45 -69.82 -8.29 -39.63
CA GLU A 45 -70.40 -9.20 -38.65
C GLU A 45 -69.34 -9.87 -37.76
N GLN A 46 -68.11 -10.03 -38.26
CA GLN A 46 -66.97 -10.55 -37.50
C GLN A 46 -66.15 -9.45 -36.80
N GLY A 47 -66.62 -8.21 -36.80
CA GLY A 47 -66.02 -7.09 -36.07
C GLY A 47 -64.84 -6.43 -36.79
N TYR A 48 -64.68 -6.61 -38.10
CA TYR A 48 -63.70 -5.88 -38.90
C TYR A 48 -64.20 -4.48 -39.30
N SER A 49 -63.28 -3.51 -39.41
CA SER A 49 -63.55 -2.24 -40.08
C SER A 49 -63.41 -2.47 -41.58
N VAL A 50 -64.42 -2.11 -42.36
CA VAL A 50 -64.42 -2.35 -43.80
C VAL A 50 -64.55 -1.05 -44.56
N ARG A 51 -63.57 -0.77 -45.41
CA ARG A 51 -63.61 0.30 -46.40
C ARG A 51 -63.84 -0.29 -47.78
N LYS A 52 -64.49 0.49 -48.65
CA LYS A 52 -64.87 0.07 -50.00
C LYS A 52 -64.25 1.01 -51.03
N ALA A 53 -63.79 0.45 -52.15
CA ALA A 53 -63.45 1.19 -53.35
C ALA A 53 -64.08 0.49 -54.56
N THR A 54 -64.67 1.26 -55.47
CA THR A 54 -65.39 0.72 -56.64
C THR A 54 -64.50 0.59 -57.88
N GLY A 55 -63.18 0.57 -57.70
CA GLY A 55 -62.22 0.55 -58.80
C GLY A 55 -60.77 0.81 -58.33
N GLY A 56 -59.82 0.48 -59.19
CA GLY A 56 -58.40 0.46 -58.87
C GLY A 56 -57.80 1.85 -58.60
N LYS A 57 -58.23 2.89 -59.33
CA LYS A 57 -57.74 4.27 -59.10
C LYS A 57 -58.15 4.80 -57.73
N MET A 58 -59.39 4.51 -57.32
CA MET A 58 -59.90 4.88 -56.01
C MET A 58 -59.15 4.12 -54.90
N ALA A 59 -58.92 2.83 -55.10
CA ALA A 59 -58.18 2.00 -54.14
C ALA A 59 -56.77 2.57 -53.86
N LEU A 60 -55.99 2.88 -54.89
CA LEU A 60 -54.64 3.46 -54.72
C LEU A 60 -54.66 4.79 -53.96
N LYS A 61 -55.67 5.65 -54.18
CA LYS A 61 -55.82 6.92 -53.46
C LYS A 61 -56.15 6.69 -51.97
N VAL A 62 -57.06 5.75 -51.71
CA VAL A 62 -57.51 5.43 -50.35
C VAL A 62 -56.40 4.77 -49.53
N VAL A 63 -55.64 3.83 -50.12
CA VAL A 63 -54.52 3.16 -49.45
C VAL A 63 -53.40 4.15 -49.11
N LYS A 64 -53.06 5.08 -50.01
CA LYS A 64 -52.05 6.11 -49.74
C LYS A 64 -52.41 7.02 -48.57
N THR A 65 -53.71 7.33 -48.42
CA THR A 65 -54.18 8.23 -47.36
C THR A 65 -54.21 7.52 -46.00
N LEU A 66 -54.66 6.27 -45.99
CA LEU A 66 -54.70 5.44 -44.80
C LEU A 66 -54.50 3.97 -45.20
N PRO A 67 -53.34 3.36 -44.93
CA PRO A 67 -53.05 2.00 -45.34
C PRO A 67 -53.88 0.99 -44.51
N PRO A 68 -54.64 0.08 -45.16
CA PRO A 68 -55.38 -0.97 -44.46
C PRO A 68 -54.46 -2.06 -43.93
N ASP A 69 -55.01 -2.92 -43.06
CA ASP A 69 -54.35 -4.13 -42.59
C ASP A 69 -54.38 -5.26 -43.64
N LEU A 70 -55.37 -5.27 -44.53
CA LEU A 70 -55.53 -6.22 -45.63
C LEU A 70 -56.34 -5.61 -46.78
N ILE A 71 -56.05 -6.03 -48.02
CA ILE A 71 -56.81 -5.61 -49.21
C ILE A 71 -57.43 -6.86 -49.86
N MET A 72 -58.73 -6.82 -50.11
CA MET A 72 -59.43 -7.77 -50.98
C MET A 72 -59.65 -7.10 -52.33
N LEU A 73 -59.09 -7.65 -53.39
CA LEU A 73 -58.95 -6.96 -54.67
C LEU A 73 -59.51 -7.79 -55.82
N ASP A 74 -60.53 -7.29 -56.48
CA ASP A 74 -61.03 -7.90 -57.70
C ASP A 74 -60.02 -7.82 -58.84
N ILE A 75 -59.92 -8.90 -59.60
CA ILE A 75 -58.97 -9.01 -60.72
C ILE A 75 -59.48 -8.20 -61.90
N MET A 76 -60.77 -8.29 -62.20
CA MET A 76 -61.39 -7.71 -63.39
C MET A 76 -62.21 -6.48 -63.00
N MET A 77 -61.65 -5.29 -63.22
CA MET A 77 -62.34 -4.03 -62.96
C MET A 77 -62.25 -3.10 -64.17
N GLY A 78 -63.28 -2.28 -64.37
CA GLY A 78 -63.39 -1.42 -65.56
C GLY A 78 -62.33 -0.32 -65.71
N ASP A 79 -61.78 0.23 -64.62
CA ASP A 79 -60.87 1.38 -64.67
C ASP A 79 -59.37 1.04 -64.67
N MET A 80 -59.00 -0.10 -64.08
CA MET A 80 -57.65 -0.63 -63.94
C MET A 80 -57.74 -2.09 -63.49
N SER A 81 -56.93 -3.00 -64.03
CA SER A 81 -56.95 -4.40 -63.56
C SER A 81 -56.46 -4.52 -62.11
N GLY A 82 -56.97 -5.51 -61.37
CA GLY A 82 -56.49 -5.81 -60.02
C GLY A 82 -54.99 -6.11 -59.97
N TYR A 83 -54.45 -6.75 -60.99
CA TYR A 83 -53.01 -7.01 -61.11
C TYR A 83 -52.18 -5.72 -61.12
N GLU A 84 -52.60 -4.72 -61.90
CA GLU A 84 -51.92 -3.40 -61.96
C GLU A 84 -52.00 -2.66 -60.63
N VAL A 85 -53.12 -2.78 -59.91
CA VAL A 85 -53.27 -2.19 -58.57
C VAL A 85 -52.33 -2.86 -57.59
N CYS A 86 -52.30 -4.20 -57.55
CA CYS A 86 -51.41 -4.96 -56.67
C CYS A 86 -49.94 -4.64 -56.95
N GLN A 87 -49.54 -4.60 -58.22
CA GLN A 87 -48.18 -4.24 -58.61
C GLN A 87 -47.77 -2.87 -58.05
N LYS A 88 -48.61 -1.85 -58.26
CA LYS A 88 -48.34 -0.49 -57.76
C LYS A 88 -48.29 -0.41 -56.24
N LEU A 89 -49.03 -1.27 -55.54
CA LEU A 89 -48.97 -1.38 -54.09
C LEU A 89 -47.68 -2.05 -53.61
N LYS A 90 -47.20 -3.06 -54.34
CA LYS A 90 -45.96 -3.79 -54.03
C LYS A 90 -44.69 -3.02 -54.38
N GLU A 91 -44.73 -2.17 -55.41
CA GLU A 91 -43.61 -1.30 -55.79
C GLU A 91 -43.39 -0.14 -54.79
N ASN A 92 -44.39 0.19 -53.96
CA ASN A 92 -44.28 1.26 -52.98
C ASN A 92 -43.90 0.71 -51.59
N PRO A 93 -42.75 1.10 -51.00
CA PRO A 93 -42.28 0.63 -49.69
C PRO A 93 -43.31 0.76 -48.55
N ASP A 94 -44.14 1.81 -48.57
CA ASP A 94 -45.12 2.08 -47.51
C ASP A 94 -46.33 1.14 -47.57
N THR A 95 -46.55 0.49 -48.72
CA THR A 95 -47.72 -0.37 -48.97
C THR A 95 -47.33 -1.80 -49.35
N ALA A 96 -46.05 -2.07 -49.61
CA ALA A 96 -45.54 -3.34 -50.10
C ALA A 96 -45.88 -4.52 -49.18
N ASP A 97 -45.85 -4.29 -47.87
CA ASP A 97 -46.12 -5.33 -46.90
C ASP A 97 -47.62 -5.65 -46.76
N ILE A 98 -48.53 -4.81 -47.29
CA ILE A 98 -49.98 -5.01 -47.12
C ILE A 98 -50.40 -6.28 -47.86
N PRO A 99 -51.02 -7.27 -47.17
CA PRO A 99 -51.49 -8.49 -47.81
C PRO A 99 -52.64 -8.17 -48.76
N VAL A 100 -52.53 -8.64 -50.00
CA VAL A 100 -53.55 -8.52 -51.04
C VAL A 100 -54.11 -9.92 -51.31
N ILE A 101 -55.40 -10.10 -51.06
CA ILE A 101 -56.16 -11.30 -51.42
C ILE A 101 -56.94 -10.99 -52.69
N PHE A 102 -56.68 -11.72 -53.77
CA PHE A 102 -57.40 -11.51 -55.03
C PHE A 102 -58.79 -12.16 -55.02
N LEU A 103 -59.75 -11.54 -55.68
CA LEU A 103 -61.08 -12.09 -55.91
C LEU A 103 -61.15 -12.55 -57.38
N SER A 104 -61.32 -13.86 -57.60
CA SER A 104 -61.25 -14.49 -58.92
C SER A 104 -62.52 -15.29 -59.24
N ALA A 105 -62.79 -15.58 -60.51
CA ALA A 105 -63.87 -16.49 -60.90
C ALA A 105 -63.53 -17.96 -60.57
N LEU A 106 -64.55 -18.82 -60.47
CA LEU A 106 -64.44 -20.21 -59.99
C LEU A 106 -63.50 -21.11 -60.82
N ASP A 107 -63.32 -20.83 -62.12
CA ASP A 107 -62.69 -21.76 -63.08
C ASP A 107 -61.44 -21.24 -63.82
N ASP A 108 -60.84 -20.12 -63.41
CA ASP A 108 -59.63 -19.60 -64.06
C ASP A 108 -58.35 -19.98 -63.30
N VAL A 109 -57.70 -21.06 -63.74
CA VAL A 109 -56.40 -21.51 -63.18
C VAL A 109 -55.28 -20.50 -63.49
N PHE A 110 -55.37 -19.78 -64.61
CA PHE A 110 -54.36 -18.78 -64.99
C PHE A 110 -54.41 -17.56 -64.08
N ASP A 111 -55.60 -17.18 -63.60
CA ASP A 111 -55.75 -16.09 -62.66
C ASP A 111 -55.05 -16.34 -61.31
N LYS A 112 -55.06 -17.58 -60.85
CA LYS A 112 -54.47 -17.96 -59.55
C LYS A 112 -52.94 -17.90 -59.57
N VAL A 113 -52.31 -18.41 -60.63
CA VAL A 113 -50.85 -18.38 -60.77
C VAL A 113 -50.35 -16.94 -60.91
N LYS A 114 -51.01 -16.17 -61.78
CA LYS A 114 -50.69 -14.76 -62.01
C LYS A 114 -50.89 -13.89 -60.77
N ALA A 115 -51.90 -14.19 -59.94
CA ALA A 115 -52.14 -13.49 -58.67
C ALA A 115 -50.91 -13.54 -57.73
N PHE A 116 -50.25 -14.69 -57.60
CA PHE A 116 -49.05 -14.81 -56.77
C PHE A 116 -47.82 -14.14 -57.41
N GLU A 117 -47.65 -14.25 -58.74
CA GLU A 117 -46.56 -13.58 -59.47
C GLU A 117 -46.61 -12.05 -59.33
N MET A 118 -47.82 -11.48 -59.25
CA MET A 118 -48.04 -10.04 -59.05
C MET A 118 -47.95 -9.59 -57.57
N GLY A 119 -47.56 -10.50 -56.67
CA GLY A 119 -47.36 -10.22 -55.24
C GLY A 119 -48.62 -10.37 -54.37
N GLY A 120 -49.69 -10.98 -54.89
CA GLY A 120 -50.81 -11.43 -54.07
C GLY A 120 -50.38 -12.49 -53.07
N VAL A 121 -50.96 -12.46 -51.87
CA VAL A 121 -50.65 -13.43 -50.82
C VAL A 121 -51.66 -14.57 -50.75
N ASP A 122 -52.83 -14.39 -51.38
CA ASP A 122 -53.90 -15.40 -51.44
C ASP A 122 -54.94 -15.04 -52.51
N TYR A 123 -55.92 -15.91 -52.72
CA TYR A 123 -57.10 -15.65 -53.55
C TYR A 123 -58.38 -16.24 -52.92
N ILE A 124 -59.54 -15.71 -53.31
CA ILE A 124 -60.87 -16.22 -52.97
C ILE A 124 -61.70 -16.30 -54.27
N SER A 125 -62.37 -17.43 -54.50
CA SER A 125 -63.19 -17.63 -55.70
C SER A 125 -64.63 -17.11 -55.54
N LYS A 126 -65.21 -16.56 -56.61
CA LYS A 126 -66.61 -16.14 -56.73
C LYS A 126 -67.48 -17.33 -57.18
N PRO A 127 -68.68 -17.56 -56.61
CA PRO A 127 -69.35 -16.76 -55.58
C PRO A 127 -68.76 -17.00 -54.18
N PHE A 128 -68.74 -15.95 -53.36
CA PHE A 128 -68.06 -15.96 -52.07
C PHE A 128 -68.75 -16.86 -51.04
N GLN A 129 -67.98 -17.75 -50.42
CA GLN A 129 -68.41 -18.52 -49.25
C GLN A 129 -67.90 -17.85 -47.97
N MET A 130 -68.78 -17.68 -46.99
CA MET A 130 -68.47 -17.00 -45.73
C MET A 130 -67.26 -17.62 -45.02
N GLU A 131 -67.24 -18.94 -44.87
CA GLU A 131 -66.17 -19.66 -44.19
C GLU A 131 -64.81 -19.48 -44.87
N GLU A 132 -64.77 -19.54 -46.20
CA GLU A 132 -63.55 -19.35 -47.00
C GLU A 132 -62.99 -17.94 -46.82
N VAL A 133 -63.83 -16.91 -46.97
CA VAL A 133 -63.44 -15.50 -46.80
C VAL A 133 -62.83 -15.27 -45.41
N LEU A 134 -63.49 -15.76 -44.36
CA LEU A 134 -63.06 -15.51 -42.99
C LEU A 134 -61.76 -16.22 -42.65
N VAL A 135 -61.58 -17.48 -43.05
CA VAL A 135 -60.35 -18.23 -42.78
C VAL A 135 -59.15 -17.58 -43.48
N ARG A 136 -59.32 -17.20 -44.76
CA ARG A 136 -58.26 -16.58 -45.58
C ARG A 136 -57.85 -15.22 -45.00
N VAL A 137 -58.81 -14.36 -44.70
CA VAL A 137 -58.56 -13.04 -44.08
C VAL A 137 -57.88 -13.20 -42.72
N LYS A 138 -58.39 -14.09 -41.86
CA LYS A 138 -57.83 -14.31 -40.51
C LYS A 138 -56.39 -14.78 -40.57
N ASN A 139 -56.07 -15.74 -41.44
CA ASN A 139 -54.72 -16.27 -41.59
C ASN A 139 -53.73 -15.20 -42.04
N GLN A 140 -54.08 -14.39 -43.04
CA GLN A 140 -53.19 -13.34 -43.55
C GLN A 140 -52.98 -12.21 -42.54
N LEU A 141 -54.03 -11.83 -41.79
CA LEU A 141 -53.90 -10.85 -40.70
C LEU A 141 -53.03 -11.39 -39.54
N ALA A 142 -53.14 -12.68 -39.21
CA ALA A 142 -52.32 -13.31 -38.18
C ALA A 142 -50.85 -13.37 -38.59
N LEU A 143 -50.55 -13.80 -39.82
CA LEU A 143 -49.19 -13.84 -40.37
C LEU A 143 -48.54 -12.45 -40.37
N ARG A 144 -49.24 -11.43 -40.85
CA ARG A 144 -48.76 -10.03 -40.83
C ARG A 144 -48.48 -9.53 -39.40
N THR A 145 -49.33 -9.91 -38.45
CA THR A 145 -49.15 -9.49 -37.05
C THR A 145 -47.92 -10.15 -36.45
N ALA A 146 -47.74 -11.46 -36.65
CA ALA A 146 -46.56 -12.20 -36.20
C ALA A 146 -45.25 -11.67 -36.82
N GLN A 147 -45.25 -11.36 -38.13
CA GLN A 147 -44.07 -10.78 -38.80
C GLN A 147 -43.67 -9.42 -38.20
N LYS A 148 -44.64 -8.54 -37.93
CA LYS A 148 -44.38 -7.25 -37.28
C LYS A 148 -43.84 -7.42 -35.86
N GLU A 149 -44.36 -8.40 -35.11
CA GLU A 149 -43.89 -8.69 -33.75
C GLU A 149 -42.44 -9.21 -33.75
N VAL A 150 -42.11 -10.14 -34.64
CA VAL A 150 -40.74 -10.63 -34.81
C VAL A 150 -39.78 -9.49 -35.14
N TYR A 151 -40.15 -8.61 -36.08
CA TYR A 151 -39.32 -7.46 -36.44
C TYR A 151 -39.08 -6.53 -35.23
N GLN A 152 -40.13 -6.24 -34.46
CA GLN A 152 -40.02 -5.41 -33.25
C GLN A 152 -39.14 -6.06 -32.18
N LEU A 153 -39.30 -7.37 -31.96
CA LEU A 153 -38.53 -8.12 -30.98
C LEU A 153 -37.04 -8.16 -31.36
N ASN A 154 -36.73 -8.38 -32.64
CA ASN A 154 -35.35 -8.34 -33.14
C ASN A 154 -34.72 -6.96 -32.94
N ALA A 155 -35.42 -5.88 -33.28
CA ALA A 155 -34.92 -4.53 -33.05
C ALA A 155 -34.68 -4.23 -31.56
N GLN A 156 -35.52 -4.76 -30.66
CA GLN A 156 -35.29 -4.65 -29.22
C GLN A 156 -34.10 -5.49 -28.74
N LEU A 157 -33.94 -6.70 -29.29
CA LEU A 157 -32.84 -7.59 -28.96
C LEU A 157 -31.50 -6.97 -29.39
N GLU A 158 -31.42 -6.43 -30.61
CA GLU A 158 -30.23 -5.74 -31.12
C GLU A 158 -29.82 -4.59 -30.21
N ARG A 159 -30.76 -3.73 -29.79
CA ARG A 159 -30.48 -2.66 -28.83
C ARG A 159 -29.91 -3.19 -27.51
N ARG A 160 -30.54 -4.22 -26.93
CA ARG A 160 -30.04 -4.82 -25.68
C ARG A 160 -28.66 -5.43 -25.83
N VAL A 161 -28.37 -6.06 -26.97
CA VAL A 161 -27.05 -6.63 -27.25
C VAL A 161 -26.00 -5.53 -27.33
N THR A 162 -26.27 -4.43 -28.04
CA THR A 162 -25.35 -3.29 -28.13
C THR A 162 -25.09 -2.68 -26.75
N GLU A 163 -26.15 -2.40 -25.97
CA GLU A 163 -26.03 -1.86 -24.61
C GLU A 163 -25.21 -2.77 -23.70
N ARG A 164 -25.47 -4.09 -23.73
CA ARG A 164 -24.74 -5.07 -22.92
C ARG A 164 -23.29 -5.22 -23.35
N THR A 165 -23.02 -5.20 -24.64
CA THR A 165 -21.64 -5.27 -25.17
C THR A 165 -20.84 -4.06 -24.73
N GLN A 166 -21.42 -2.86 -24.76
CA GLN A 166 -20.77 -1.65 -24.28
C GLN A 166 -20.50 -1.72 -22.76
N GLN A 167 -21.49 -2.13 -21.96
CA GLN A 167 -21.31 -2.29 -20.51
C GLN A 167 -20.22 -3.29 -20.16
N LEU A 168 -20.14 -4.41 -20.89
CA LEU A 168 -19.08 -5.41 -20.72
C LEU A 168 -17.71 -4.84 -21.06
N GLN A 169 -17.60 -4.07 -22.14
CA GLN A 169 -16.33 -3.43 -22.52
C GLN A 169 -15.87 -2.43 -21.45
N GLU A 170 -16.77 -1.57 -20.96
CA GLU A 170 -16.45 -0.61 -19.90
C GLU A 170 -16.05 -1.30 -18.58
N ALA A 171 -16.76 -2.37 -18.20
CA ALA A 171 -16.42 -3.16 -17.03
C ALA A 171 -15.05 -3.85 -17.19
N ASN A 172 -14.75 -4.40 -18.36
CA ASN A 172 -13.48 -5.08 -18.63
C ASN A 172 -12.31 -4.10 -18.62
N ASN A 173 -12.47 -2.91 -19.21
CA ASN A 173 -11.46 -1.86 -19.17
C ASN A 173 -11.16 -1.44 -17.72
N ARG A 174 -12.20 -1.24 -16.89
CA ARG A 174 -12.01 -0.92 -15.46
C ARG A 174 -11.32 -2.04 -14.70
N LEU A 175 -11.64 -3.31 -14.99
CA LEU A 175 -10.95 -4.45 -14.38
C LEU A 175 -9.46 -4.47 -14.76
N GLN A 176 -9.12 -4.16 -16.00
CA GLN A 176 -7.73 -4.05 -16.44
C GLN A 176 -7.00 -2.89 -15.76
N GLU A 177 -7.63 -1.72 -15.65
CA GLU A 177 -7.06 -0.58 -14.92
C GLU A 177 -6.79 -0.93 -13.44
N MET A 178 -7.77 -1.54 -12.76
CA MET A 178 -7.61 -1.98 -11.36
C MET A 178 -6.56 -3.08 -11.20
N ALA A 179 -6.32 -3.89 -12.23
CA ALA A 179 -5.31 -4.94 -12.21
C ALA A 179 -3.88 -4.42 -12.33
N LEU A 180 -3.67 -3.22 -12.90
CA LEU A 180 -2.36 -2.67 -13.27
C LEU A 180 -1.99 -1.35 -12.56
N TYR A 181 -2.96 -0.63 -12.01
CA TYR A 181 -2.73 0.67 -11.37
C TYR A 181 -3.22 0.71 -9.91
N ASP A 182 -2.55 1.51 -9.08
CA ASP A 182 -2.92 1.76 -7.69
C ASP A 182 -4.08 2.76 -7.62
N SER A 183 -5.16 2.39 -6.94
CA SER A 183 -6.39 3.20 -6.87
C SER A 183 -6.23 4.54 -6.12
N LEU A 184 -5.25 4.66 -5.22
CA LEU A 184 -5.06 5.88 -4.44
C LEU A 184 -4.21 6.91 -5.20
N THR A 185 -3.12 6.45 -5.80
CA THR A 185 -2.10 7.33 -6.39
C THR A 185 -2.20 7.42 -7.92
N GLY A 186 -2.89 6.48 -8.58
CA GLY A 186 -2.95 6.36 -10.03
C GLY A 186 -1.63 5.86 -10.66
N LEU A 187 -0.65 5.50 -9.83
CA LEU A 187 0.63 4.94 -10.28
C LEU A 187 0.48 3.51 -10.74
N ALA A 188 1.51 2.98 -11.42
CA ALA A 188 1.61 1.54 -11.65
C ALA A 188 1.52 0.80 -10.31
N ASN A 189 0.84 -0.34 -10.28
CA ASN A 189 0.87 -1.21 -9.12
C ASN A 189 2.01 -2.24 -9.27
N ARG A 190 2.15 -3.10 -8.25
CA ARG A 190 3.14 -4.17 -8.25
C ARG A 190 3.08 -5.07 -9.49
N ASN A 191 1.89 -5.39 -10.00
CA ASN A 191 1.76 -6.27 -11.17
C ASN A 191 2.36 -5.62 -12.42
N LEU A 192 2.02 -4.36 -12.69
CA LEU A 192 2.56 -3.64 -13.83
C LEU A 192 4.09 -3.47 -13.71
N LEU A 193 4.61 -3.17 -12.51
CA LEU A 193 6.05 -3.13 -12.27
C LEU A 193 6.73 -4.46 -12.64
N ILE A 194 6.20 -5.59 -12.17
CA ILE A 194 6.75 -6.93 -12.46
C ILE A 194 6.68 -7.26 -13.95
N GLU A 195 5.58 -6.91 -14.64
CA GLU A 195 5.48 -7.09 -16.09
C GLU A 195 6.55 -6.29 -16.85
N GLN A 196 6.82 -5.06 -16.42
CA GLN A 196 7.81 -4.19 -17.05
C GLN A 196 9.23 -4.67 -16.76
N LEU A 197 9.51 -5.14 -15.55
CA LEU A 197 10.78 -5.78 -15.22
C LEU A 197 11.05 -7.03 -16.07
N LYS A 198 10.04 -7.85 -16.36
CA LYS A 198 10.19 -9.00 -17.28
C LYS A 198 10.60 -8.55 -18.68
N GLN A 199 10.05 -7.43 -19.15
CA GLN A 199 10.40 -6.85 -20.45
C GLN A 199 11.85 -6.34 -20.43
N SER A 200 12.24 -5.55 -19.42
CA SER A 200 13.61 -5.07 -19.26
C SER A 200 14.62 -6.22 -19.16
N LEU A 201 14.30 -7.29 -18.41
CA LEU A 201 15.13 -8.50 -18.34
C LEU A 201 15.34 -9.16 -19.70
N THR A 202 14.29 -9.25 -20.51
CA THR A 202 14.36 -9.78 -21.87
C THR A 202 15.25 -8.91 -22.76
N LEU A 203 15.16 -7.57 -22.63
CA LEU A 203 16.02 -6.63 -23.37
C LEU A 203 17.50 -6.79 -22.99
N THR A 204 17.85 -6.93 -21.71
CA THR A 204 19.24 -7.23 -21.29
C THR A 204 19.80 -8.51 -21.88
N LYS A 205 18.94 -9.52 -22.15
CA LYS A 205 19.37 -10.78 -22.79
C LYS A 205 19.58 -10.64 -24.29
N LEU A 206 18.86 -9.70 -24.94
CA LEU A 206 18.95 -9.43 -26.38
C LEU A 206 20.08 -8.43 -26.71
N ASP A 207 20.26 -7.40 -25.89
CA ASP A 207 21.30 -6.39 -26.02
C ASP A 207 22.14 -6.31 -24.73
N LYS A 208 23.42 -6.66 -24.84
CA LYS A 208 24.36 -6.63 -23.72
C LYS A 208 24.69 -5.21 -23.24
N ASN A 209 24.41 -4.19 -24.04
CA ASN A 209 24.61 -2.80 -23.67
C ASN A 209 23.40 -2.20 -22.96
N TYR A 210 22.23 -2.81 -23.08
CA TYR A 210 21.04 -2.36 -22.37
C TYR A 210 21.19 -2.66 -20.88
N GLN A 211 21.05 -1.63 -20.05
CA GLN A 211 21.07 -1.73 -18.61
C GLN A 211 19.84 -1.06 -18.02
N PHE A 212 19.44 -1.47 -16.82
CA PHE A 212 18.35 -0.85 -16.07
C PHE A 212 18.68 -0.83 -14.58
N ALA A 213 17.96 -0.03 -13.81
CA ALA A 213 18.05 -0.01 -12.36
C ALA A 213 16.66 0.01 -11.72
N VAL A 214 16.55 -0.60 -10.54
CA VAL A 214 15.36 -0.56 -9.70
C VAL A 214 15.71 0.15 -8.41
N LEU A 215 14.96 1.21 -8.10
CA LEU A 215 15.00 1.88 -6.81
C LEU A 215 13.76 1.48 -6.03
N PHE A 216 13.91 0.91 -4.85
CA PHE A 216 12.83 0.60 -3.93
C PHE A 216 12.86 1.60 -2.77
N LEU A 217 11.72 2.17 -2.43
CA LEU A 217 11.59 3.32 -1.54
C LEU A 217 10.56 3.02 -0.45
N ASP A 218 10.86 3.41 0.77
CA ASP A 218 9.94 3.34 1.90
C ASP A 218 9.98 4.63 2.70
N CYS A 219 8.79 5.16 3.01
CA CYS A 219 8.66 6.40 3.78
C CYS A 219 8.96 6.16 5.26
N ASP A 220 10.05 6.74 5.75
CA ASP A 220 10.51 6.51 7.11
C ASP A 220 9.47 6.95 8.14
N ARG A 221 9.11 6.02 9.05
CA ARG A 221 8.18 6.24 10.17
C ARG A 221 6.78 6.71 9.74
N PHE A 222 6.32 6.35 8.53
CA PHE A 222 5.00 6.74 8.03
C PHE A 222 3.84 6.32 8.94
N LYS A 223 4.00 5.19 9.64
CA LYS A 223 3.03 4.73 10.64
C LYS A 223 2.75 5.78 11.72
N ILE A 224 3.76 6.52 12.20
CA ILE A 224 3.58 7.58 13.20
C ILE A 224 2.68 8.69 12.65
N ILE A 225 2.80 9.01 11.36
CA ILE A 225 1.95 10.00 10.69
C ILE A 225 0.50 9.52 10.66
N ASN A 226 0.28 8.26 10.27
CA ASN A 226 -1.06 7.65 10.28
C ASN A 226 -1.67 7.61 11.68
N ASP A 227 -0.90 7.22 12.68
CA ASP A 227 -1.37 7.09 14.07
C ASP A 227 -1.63 8.48 14.70
N SER A 228 -0.88 9.51 14.31
CA SER A 228 -1.00 10.87 14.87
C SER A 228 -2.02 11.76 14.15
N LEU A 229 -2.11 11.67 12.82
CA LEU A 229 -2.90 12.57 11.97
C LEU A 229 -4.06 11.86 11.23
N GLY A 230 -4.12 10.53 11.35
CA GLY A 230 -5.14 9.69 10.72
C GLY A 230 -4.81 9.29 9.28
N HIS A 231 -5.35 8.14 8.87
CA HIS A 231 -5.13 7.57 7.53
C HIS A 231 -5.55 8.47 6.36
N LEU A 232 -6.52 9.37 6.54
CA LEU A 232 -6.92 10.30 5.49
C LEU A 232 -5.79 11.30 5.14
N VAL A 233 -5.08 11.80 6.15
CA VAL A 233 -3.93 12.69 5.95
C VAL A 233 -2.77 11.91 5.36
N GLY A 234 -2.54 10.68 5.83
CA GLY A 234 -1.56 9.78 5.23
C GLY A 234 -1.83 9.52 3.74
N ASN A 235 -3.08 9.25 3.36
CA ASN A 235 -3.44 9.04 1.97
C ASN A 235 -3.21 10.28 1.09
N LEU A 236 -3.52 11.48 1.61
CA LEU A 236 -3.24 12.75 0.91
C LEU A 236 -1.73 12.96 0.72
N LEU A 237 -0.95 12.64 1.75
CA LEU A 237 0.50 12.73 1.73
C LEU A 237 1.10 11.77 0.70
N LEU A 238 0.65 10.51 0.64
CA LEU A 238 1.07 9.56 -0.41
C LEU A 238 0.74 10.06 -1.81
N GLY A 239 -0.43 10.69 -2.01
CA GLY A 239 -0.77 11.33 -3.27
C GLY A 239 0.20 12.45 -3.65
N LYS A 240 0.60 13.29 -2.69
CA LYS A 240 1.58 14.37 -2.92
C LYS A 240 3.00 13.85 -3.17
N ILE A 241 3.43 12.83 -2.44
CA ILE A 241 4.72 12.16 -2.66
C ILE A 241 4.74 11.58 -4.08
N SER A 242 3.68 10.91 -4.49
CA SER A 242 3.54 10.36 -5.85
C SER A 242 3.70 11.43 -6.92
N GLN A 243 2.98 12.55 -6.78
CA GLN A 243 3.09 13.69 -7.70
C GLN A 243 4.50 14.27 -7.71
N ALA A 244 5.13 14.44 -6.54
CA ALA A 244 6.47 14.98 -6.44
C ALA A 244 7.48 14.08 -7.15
N LEU A 245 7.44 12.77 -6.89
CA LEU A 245 8.32 11.79 -7.54
C LEU A 245 8.13 11.77 -9.06
N GLN A 246 6.90 11.90 -9.57
CA GLN A 246 6.67 12.00 -11.01
C GLN A 246 7.34 13.19 -11.69
N THR A 247 7.60 14.30 -10.97
CA THR A 247 8.17 15.52 -11.59
C THR A 247 9.66 15.39 -11.95
N ILE A 248 10.36 14.43 -11.34
CA ILE A 248 11.80 14.22 -11.53
C ILE A 248 12.13 12.99 -12.39
N LEU A 249 11.10 12.27 -12.86
CA LEU A 249 11.25 11.07 -13.67
C LEU A 249 11.09 11.37 -15.16
N GLU A 250 11.82 10.63 -15.98
CA GLU A 250 11.73 10.73 -17.43
C GLU A 250 10.53 9.94 -17.97
N LYS A 251 10.18 10.17 -19.24
CA LYS A 251 9.01 9.54 -19.88
C LYS A 251 9.10 8.00 -19.96
N ASN A 252 10.32 7.46 -19.97
CA ASN A 252 10.57 6.02 -20.05
C ASN A 252 10.68 5.35 -18.67
N ASP A 253 10.72 6.14 -17.60
CA ASP A 253 10.80 5.62 -16.24
C ASP A 253 9.42 5.22 -15.75
N ILE A 254 9.38 4.18 -14.91
CA ILE A 254 8.12 3.69 -14.35
C ILE A 254 8.15 3.90 -12.85
N LEU A 255 7.22 4.72 -12.36
CA LEU A 255 6.93 4.86 -10.94
C LEU A 255 5.73 3.98 -10.57
N ALA A 256 5.96 3.09 -9.61
CA ALA A 256 4.97 2.20 -9.07
C ALA A 256 4.79 2.40 -7.56
N ARG A 257 3.57 2.19 -7.07
CA ARG A 257 3.30 1.99 -5.64
C ARG A 257 3.10 0.50 -5.39
N VAL A 258 3.99 -0.08 -4.59
CA VAL A 258 4.04 -1.54 -4.39
C VAL A 258 3.03 -1.97 -3.32
N GLY A 259 2.86 -1.14 -2.29
CA GLY A 259 1.91 -1.33 -1.20
C GLY A 259 2.18 -0.35 -0.07
N GLY A 260 1.20 -0.09 0.80
CA GLY A 260 1.40 0.78 1.98
C GLY A 260 2.03 2.14 1.62
N ASP A 261 3.19 2.41 2.21
CA ASP A 261 4.04 3.58 2.02
C ASP A 261 5.31 3.31 1.18
N GLU A 262 5.29 2.20 0.42
CA GLU A 262 6.38 1.73 -0.42
C GLU A 262 6.17 2.08 -1.90
N PHE A 263 7.22 2.59 -2.53
CA PHE A 263 7.28 2.91 -3.95
C PHE A 263 8.44 2.17 -4.62
N ALA A 264 8.32 1.95 -5.92
CA ALA A 264 9.41 1.42 -6.72
C ALA A 264 9.54 2.21 -8.02
N ILE A 265 10.77 2.45 -8.45
CA ILE A 265 11.10 3.15 -9.69
C ILE A 265 11.95 2.21 -10.55
N LEU A 266 11.51 1.97 -11.78
CA LEU A 266 12.32 1.29 -12.80
C LEU A 266 12.88 2.33 -13.76
N LEU A 267 14.20 2.47 -13.75
CA LEU A 267 14.97 3.25 -14.72
C LEU A 267 15.38 2.35 -15.88
N SER A 268 14.94 2.66 -17.08
CA SER A 268 15.23 1.88 -18.30
C SER A 268 16.32 2.54 -19.13
N ASP A 269 17.11 1.73 -19.85
CA ASP A 269 18.15 2.19 -20.80
C ASP A 269 19.19 3.13 -20.16
N ILE A 270 19.70 2.73 -18.99
CA ILE A 270 20.71 3.52 -18.27
C ILE A 270 22.09 3.33 -18.88
N SER A 271 22.89 4.40 -18.89
CA SER A 271 24.27 4.36 -19.40
C SER A 271 25.31 3.95 -18.35
N GLY A 272 24.89 3.73 -17.11
CA GLY A 272 25.74 3.25 -16.03
C GLY A 272 25.17 3.48 -14.62
N CYS A 273 25.89 3.00 -13.61
CA CYS A 273 25.40 3.01 -12.22
C CYS A 273 25.20 4.41 -11.62
N THR A 274 25.80 5.45 -12.20
CA THR A 274 25.72 6.82 -11.69
C THR A 274 24.29 7.36 -11.73
N GLN A 275 23.54 7.10 -12.80
CA GLN A 275 22.17 7.60 -12.97
C GLN A 275 21.24 7.15 -11.84
N GLY A 276 21.29 5.87 -11.45
CA GLY A 276 20.49 5.36 -10.33
C GLY A 276 20.83 6.06 -9.01
N THR A 277 22.13 6.29 -8.73
CA THR A 277 22.54 6.99 -7.51
C THR A 277 22.23 8.49 -7.52
N GLU A 278 22.26 9.14 -8.68
CA GLU A 278 21.90 10.55 -8.84
C GLU A 278 20.39 10.76 -8.66
N LEU A 279 19.57 9.86 -9.21
CA LEU A 279 18.14 9.88 -8.96
C LEU A 279 17.84 9.69 -7.48
N ALA A 280 18.47 8.71 -6.81
CA ALA A 280 18.26 8.49 -5.37
C ALA A 280 18.59 9.74 -4.53
N LYS A 281 19.70 10.44 -4.85
CA LYS A 281 20.05 11.72 -4.20
C LYS A 281 19.01 12.81 -4.47
N SER A 282 18.49 12.87 -5.70
CA SER A 282 17.47 13.84 -6.10
C SER A 282 16.16 13.59 -5.35
N ILE A 283 15.75 12.33 -5.21
CA ILE A 283 14.58 11.93 -4.42
C ILE A 283 14.75 12.31 -2.95
N LEU A 284 15.90 11.98 -2.34
CA LEU A 284 16.18 12.33 -0.94
C LEU A 284 16.10 13.85 -0.71
N ASN A 285 16.61 14.66 -1.64
CA ASN A 285 16.55 16.11 -1.54
C ASN A 285 15.14 16.68 -1.78
N LEU A 286 14.38 16.06 -2.68
CA LEU A 286 13.00 16.43 -2.96
C LEU A 286 12.10 16.21 -1.74
N LEU A 287 12.20 15.04 -1.11
CA LEU A 287 11.34 14.66 0.02
C LEU A 287 11.73 15.33 1.35
N LYS A 288 12.94 15.89 1.46
CA LYS A 288 13.33 16.76 2.59
C LYS A 288 12.48 18.02 2.72
N GLN A 289 11.83 18.46 1.64
CA GLN A 289 10.96 19.64 1.66
C GLN A 289 9.62 19.30 2.35
N PRO A 290 9.03 20.26 3.09
CA PRO A 290 7.78 20.02 3.78
C PRO A 290 6.59 19.83 2.82
N PHE A 291 5.71 18.89 3.16
CA PHE A 291 4.43 18.67 2.50
C PHE A 291 3.29 19.32 3.28
N TYR A 292 2.54 20.23 2.64
CA TYR A 292 1.38 20.86 3.26
C TYR A 292 0.11 20.02 3.07
N CYS A 293 -0.39 19.36 4.11
CA CYS A 293 -1.60 18.55 4.06
C CYS A 293 -2.67 19.14 5.01
N ASN A 294 -3.84 19.51 4.49
CA ASN A 294 -4.93 20.13 5.27
C ASN A 294 -4.49 21.32 6.15
N GLY A 295 -3.54 22.13 5.68
CA GLY A 295 -3.01 23.28 6.42
C GLY A 295 -1.94 22.95 7.47
N GLN A 296 -1.54 21.68 7.59
CA GLN A 296 -0.41 21.25 8.43
C GLN A 296 0.82 21.00 7.58
N GLU A 297 1.99 21.30 8.15
CA GLU A 297 3.30 21.05 7.55
C GLU A 297 3.83 19.68 8.02
N ILE A 298 4.15 18.80 7.08
CA ILE A 298 4.60 17.44 7.37
C ILE A 298 5.95 17.18 6.71
N PHE A 299 6.92 16.70 7.48
CA PHE A 299 8.23 16.27 6.99
C PHE A 299 8.28 14.75 6.89
N VAL A 300 8.78 14.24 5.77
CA VAL A 300 8.93 12.79 5.51
C VAL A 300 10.34 12.54 4.99
N ASN A 301 11.02 11.56 5.56
CA ASN A 301 12.24 11.01 4.97
C ASN A 301 11.93 9.72 4.23
N VAL A 302 12.84 9.29 3.37
CA VAL A 302 12.73 8.03 2.65
C VAL A 302 14.03 7.25 2.77
N SER A 303 13.90 5.94 2.92
CA SER A 303 15.02 5.01 2.78
C SER A 303 14.94 4.35 1.41
N ILE A 304 16.07 4.27 0.68
CA ILE A 304 16.10 3.81 -0.72
C ILE A 304 17.07 2.63 -0.88
N GLY A 305 16.64 1.58 -1.57
CA GLY A 305 17.46 0.47 -2.00
C GLY A 305 17.60 0.45 -3.52
N ILE A 306 18.80 0.23 -4.03
CA ILE A 306 19.08 0.29 -5.47
C ILE A 306 19.64 -1.04 -5.94
N VAL A 307 19.05 -1.63 -6.97
CA VAL A 307 19.59 -2.80 -7.69
C VAL A 307 19.85 -2.41 -9.13
N PHE A 308 21.03 -2.74 -9.63
CA PHE A 308 21.36 -2.62 -11.05
C PHE A 308 21.13 -3.96 -11.76
N SER A 309 20.79 -3.87 -13.04
CA SER A 309 20.65 -5.05 -13.91
C SER A 309 21.93 -5.88 -13.90
N HIS A 310 21.80 -7.17 -13.65
CA HIS A 310 22.89 -8.14 -13.65
C HIS A 310 22.51 -9.35 -14.52
N PRO A 311 23.43 -9.96 -15.28
CA PRO A 311 23.15 -11.11 -16.15
C PRO A 311 22.53 -12.31 -15.43
N ASP A 312 22.81 -12.46 -14.14
CA ASP A 312 22.34 -13.59 -13.33
C ASP A 312 20.87 -13.47 -12.89
N TYR A 313 20.23 -12.32 -13.10
CA TYR A 313 18.82 -12.17 -12.80
C TYR A 313 17.95 -12.84 -13.88
N GLU A 314 17.21 -13.87 -13.48
CA GLU A 314 16.22 -14.53 -14.33
C GLU A 314 14.78 -14.19 -13.97
N ASP A 315 14.54 -13.82 -12.71
CA ASP A 315 13.21 -13.57 -12.14
C ASP A 315 13.12 -12.12 -11.65
N PRO A 316 12.14 -11.31 -12.13
CA PRO A 316 11.91 -9.95 -11.63
C PRO A 316 11.64 -9.89 -10.11
N GLU A 317 11.08 -10.94 -9.53
CA GLU A 317 10.79 -10.99 -8.08
C GLU A 317 12.08 -10.96 -7.25
N ASN A 318 13.17 -11.56 -7.74
CA ASN A 318 14.47 -11.49 -7.08
C ASN A 318 15.01 -10.06 -7.07
N ILE A 319 14.80 -9.29 -8.15
CA ILE A 319 15.24 -7.89 -8.25
C ILE A 319 14.51 -7.03 -7.22
N VAL A 320 13.18 -7.19 -7.12
CA VAL A 320 12.37 -6.44 -6.14
C VAL A 320 12.79 -6.80 -4.72
N ARG A 321 12.98 -8.09 -4.42
CA ARG A 321 13.47 -8.55 -3.11
C ARG A 321 14.84 -7.98 -2.76
N ASP A 322 15.77 -7.99 -3.71
CA ASP A 322 17.14 -7.55 -3.46
C ASP A 322 17.20 -6.01 -3.29
N ALA A 323 16.31 -5.28 -3.97
CA ALA A 323 16.14 -3.83 -3.79
C ALA A 323 15.50 -3.49 -2.44
N ASP A 324 14.47 -4.24 -2.04
CA ASP A 324 13.87 -4.15 -0.69
C ASP A 324 14.91 -4.40 0.41
N MET A 325 15.77 -5.41 0.24
CA MET A 325 16.83 -5.70 1.21
C MET A 325 17.88 -4.58 1.31
N ALA A 326 18.26 -3.96 0.19
CA ALA A 326 19.12 -2.78 0.22
C ALA A 326 18.43 -1.59 0.91
N MET A 327 17.14 -1.39 0.68
CA MET A 327 16.34 -0.36 1.34
C MET A 327 16.28 -0.59 2.86
N TYR A 328 16.09 -1.83 3.29
CA TYR A 328 16.15 -2.20 4.71
C TYR A 328 17.53 -1.92 5.31
N LYS A 329 18.61 -2.20 4.58
CA LYS A 329 19.97 -1.84 5.02
C LYS A 329 20.11 -0.33 5.20
N ALA A 330 19.55 0.48 4.32
CA ALA A 330 19.52 1.93 4.46
C ALA A 330 18.79 2.38 5.75
N LYS A 331 17.68 1.71 6.11
CA LYS A 331 16.98 1.95 7.38
C LYS A 331 17.86 1.64 8.59
N SER A 332 18.56 0.50 8.59
CA SER A 332 19.42 0.09 9.71
C SER A 332 20.62 1.02 9.94
N LEU A 333 21.09 1.69 8.87
CA LEU A 333 22.25 2.58 8.92
C LEU A 333 21.87 4.03 9.28
N GLY A 334 20.64 4.28 9.73
CA GLY A 334 20.20 5.61 10.18
C GLY A 334 19.07 6.25 9.40
N ARG A 335 18.47 5.55 8.41
CA ARG A 335 17.35 6.05 7.56
C ARG A 335 17.72 7.28 6.71
N GLY A 336 16.81 7.79 5.89
CA GLY A 336 17.03 9.02 5.11
C GLY A 336 18.21 8.97 4.13
N GLN A 337 18.55 7.78 3.64
CA GLN A 337 19.69 7.53 2.76
C GLN A 337 19.38 6.41 1.77
N TYR A 338 20.32 6.15 0.85
CA TYR A 338 20.23 5.04 -0.08
C TYR A 338 21.34 4.01 0.13
N GLN A 339 21.09 2.76 -0.27
CA GLN A 339 22.09 1.70 -0.34
C GLN A 339 21.97 0.96 -1.67
N ILE A 340 23.10 0.55 -2.23
CA ILE A 340 23.14 -0.30 -3.42
C ILE A 340 23.22 -1.74 -2.94
N PHE A 341 22.38 -2.62 -3.49
CA PHE A 341 22.40 -4.03 -3.18
C PHE A 341 23.77 -4.64 -3.51
N THR A 342 24.29 -5.40 -2.56
CA THR A 342 25.43 -6.28 -2.77
C THR A 342 25.08 -7.70 -2.28
N PRO A 343 25.61 -8.77 -2.88
CA PRO A 343 25.29 -10.15 -2.46
C PRO A 343 25.56 -10.42 -0.98
N GLU A 344 26.51 -9.73 -0.35
CA GLU A 344 26.81 -9.83 1.08
C GLU A 344 25.62 -9.41 1.96
N MET A 345 24.72 -8.55 1.46
CA MET A 345 23.53 -8.14 2.17
C MET A 345 22.57 -9.31 2.44
N TYR A 346 22.52 -10.30 1.54
CA TYR A 346 21.69 -11.50 1.73
C TYR A 346 22.15 -12.33 2.92
N GLU A 347 23.47 -12.53 3.01
CA GLU A 347 24.08 -13.26 4.13
C GLU A 347 23.92 -12.50 5.45
N ILE A 348 24.00 -11.17 5.43
CA ILE A 348 23.74 -10.35 6.62
C ILE A 348 22.27 -10.47 7.06
N ALA A 349 21.32 -10.32 6.15
CA ALA A 349 19.89 -10.40 6.48
C ALA A 349 19.52 -11.77 7.04
N LYS A 350 20.03 -12.85 6.43
CA LYS A 350 19.84 -14.22 6.92
C LYS A 350 20.47 -14.43 8.30
N LYS A 351 21.69 -13.90 8.53
CA LYS A 351 22.35 -13.93 9.84
C LYS A 351 21.54 -13.20 10.90
N LEU A 352 20.99 -12.03 10.58
CA LEU A 352 20.15 -11.25 11.50
C LEU A 352 18.86 -11.99 11.88
N LEU A 353 18.18 -12.62 10.92
CA LEU A 353 16.98 -13.42 11.22
C LEU A 353 17.27 -14.59 12.17
N ILE A 354 18.38 -15.29 11.91
CA ILE A 354 18.85 -16.38 12.79
C ILE A 354 19.19 -15.80 14.17
N LEU A 355 19.93 -14.70 14.22
CA LEU A 355 20.31 -14.03 15.47
C LEU A 355 19.10 -13.57 16.26
N GLN A 356 18.04 -13.09 15.61
CA GLN A 356 16.78 -12.70 16.26
C GLN A 356 16.09 -13.89 16.91
N THR A 357 16.04 -15.01 16.19
CA THR A 357 15.46 -16.26 16.69
C THR A 357 16.28 -16.80 17.86
N ASP A 358 17.61 -16.76 17.76
CA ASP A 358 18.54 -17.19 18.80
C ASP A 358 18.40 -16.28 20.03
N LEU A 359 18.27 -14.95 19.86
CA LEU A 359 18.19 -13.98 20.96
C LEU A 359 16.95 -14.21 21.81
N HIS A 360 15.81 -14.55 21.19
CA HIS A 360 14.60 -14.86 21.93
C HIS A 360 14.75 -16.13 22.78
N ARG A 361 15.51 -17.13 22.31
CA ARG A 361 15.86 -18.33 23.08
C ARG A 361 16.85 -18.03 24.20
N ALA A 362 17.83 -17.17 23.93
CA ALA A 362 18.89 -16.80 24.88
C ALA A 362 18.33 -16.23 26.19
N VAL A 363 17.28 -15.40 26.11
CA VAL A 363 16.57 -14.86 27.29
C VAL A 363 15.96 -15.96 28.16
N GLN A 364 15.47 -17.05 27.55
CA GLN A 364 14.84 -18.17 28.25
C GLN A 364 15.85 -19.22 28.75
N GLN A 365 17.02 -19.32 28.12
CA GLN A 365 18.01 -20.36 28.37
C GLN A 365 19.22 -19.87 29.18
N GLU A 366 19.15 -18.67 29.74
CA GLU A 366 20.21 -18.07 30.58
C GLU A 366 21.57 -18.01 29.87
N GLU A 367 21.58 -17.71 28.56
CA GLU A 367 22.82 -17.63 27.76
C GLU A 367 23.58 -16.30 27.92
N PHE A 368 23.14 -15.43 28.82
CA PHE A 368 23.79 -14.15 29.08
C PHE A 368 24.74 -14.25 30.27
N ALA A 369 25.81 -13.45 30.21
CA ALA A 369 26.76 -13.25 31.29
C ALA A 369 27.00 -11.75 31.48
N VAL A 370 27.32 -11.33 32.70
CA VAL A 370 27.73 -9.96 33.00
C VAL A 370 29.23 -9.95 33.23
N TYR A 371 29.93 -9.11 32.48
CA TYR A 371 31.35 -8.82 32.66
C TYR A 371 31.50 -7.45 33.33
N TYR A 372 32.58 -7.26 34.07
CA TYR A 372 32.81 -6.11 34.93
C TYR A 372 34.08 -5.40 34.51
N GLN A 373 33.97 -4.13 34.12
CA GLN A 373 35.14 -3.32 33.81
C GLN A 373 35.43 -2.34 34.97
N PRO A 374 36.65 -2.30 35.52
CA PRO A 374 36.94 -1.47 36.68
C PRO A 374 36.96 0.01 36.33
N ILE A 375 36.40 0.81 37.23
CA ILE A 375 36.45 2.27 37.25
C ILE A 375 37.38 2.69 38.39
N ILE A 376 38.41 3.46 38.08
CA ILE A 376 39.49 3.82 39.00
C ILE A 376 39.30 5.26 39.48
N ASP A 377 39.40 5.49 40.79
CA ASP A 377 39.60 6.84 41.34
C ASP A 377 41.02 7.29 41.01
N LEU A 378 41.13 8.30 40.14
CA LEU A 378 42.42 8.76 39.62
C LEU A 378 43.25 9.50 40.67
N LYS A 379 42.63 9.99 41.75
CA LYS A 379 43.31 10.69 42.85
C LYS A 379 43.81 9.70 43.90
N GLN A 380 42.99 8.72 44.27
CA GLN A 380 43.32 7.72 45.29
C GLN A 380 44.06 6.51 44.73
N ASN A 381 44.02 6.35 43.41
CA ASN A 381 44.63 5.25 42.68
C ASN A 381 44.11 3.87 43.11
N LYS A 382 42.79 3.78 43.31
CA LYS A 382 42.07 2.60 43.78
C LYS A 382 40.83 2.35 42.92
N ILE A 383 40.37 1.12 42.92
CA ILE A 383 39.10 0.75 42.28
C ILE A 383 37.95 1.44 43.04
N ALA A 384 37.19 2.27 42.35
CA ALA A 384 35.99 2.93 42.87
C ALA A 384 34.72 2.11 42.61
N GLY A 385 34.73 1.27 41.57
CA GLY A 385 33.59 0.46 41.19
C GLY A 385 33.79 -0.26 39.87
N PHE A 386 32.71 -0.80 39.33
CA PHE A 386 32.73 -1.52 38.06
C PHE A 386 31.55 -1.11 37.19
N GLU A 387 31.77 -1.08 35.87
CA GLU A 387 30.70 -1.06 34.87
C GLU A 387 30.28 -2.48 34.51
N ALA A 388 28.98 -2.76 34.62
CA ALA A 388 28.37 -4.03 34.28
C ALA A 388 28.03 -4.07 32.78
N LEU A 389 28.75 -4.92 32.05
CA LEU A 389 28.69 -5.05 30.60
C LEU A 389 28.18 -6.44 30.23
N ILE A 390 27.01 -6.50 29.60
CA ILE A 390 26.44 -7.76 29.14
C ILE A 390 27.32 -8.43 28.08
N ARG A 391 27.36 -9.76 28.09
CA ARG A 391 27.90 -10.62 27.04
C ARG A 391 26.89 -11.71 26.74
N TRP A 392 26.73 -12.06 25.47
CA TRP A 392 25.92 -13.20 25.09
C TRP A 392 26.84 -14.38 24.76
N ILE A 393 26.76 -15.43 25.58
CA ILE A 393 27.55 -16.66 25.44
C ILE A 393 26.73 -17.66 24.64
N HIS A 394 26.79 -17.55 23.30
CA HIS A 394 26.02 -18.40 22.42
C HIS A 394 26.65 -19.80 22.29
N PRO A 395 25.90 -20.91 22.47
CA PRO A 395 26.45 -22.27 22.50
C PRO A 395 27.27 -22.67 21.27
N GLN A 396 26.90 -22.17 20.09
CA GLN A 396 27.56 -22.51 18.83
C GLN A 396 28.48 -21.42 18.29
N LYS A 397 28.26 -20.15 18.68
CA LYS A 397 28.92 -18.98 18.07
C LYS A 397 29.96 -18.37 19.03
N GLY A 398 30.02 -18.85 20.27
CA GLY A 398 30.85 -18.27 21.31
C GLY A 398 30.28 -16.93 21.79
N MET A 399 31.16 -16.04 22.22
CA MET A 399 30.77 -14.74 22.76
C MET A 399 30.37 -13.77 21.64
N ILE A 400 29.10 -13.37 21.61
CA ILE A 400 28.55 -12.38 20.67
C ILE A 400 28.65 -10.99 21.31
N SER A 401 29.13 -10.01 20.53
CA SER A 401 29.33 -8.64 20.97
C SER A 401 28.00 -7.91 21.23
N PRO A 402 27.89 -7.09 22.30
CA PRO A 402 26.71 -6.24 22.55
C PRO A 402 26.29 -5.38 21.35
N GLY A 403 27.26 -4.88 20.58
CA GLY A 403 26.97 -4.08 19.38
C GLY A 403 26.26 -4.85 18.26
N GLU A 404 26.27 -6.19 18.29
CA GLU A 404 25.57 -7.03 17.31
C GLU A 404 24.12 -7.36 17.71
N PHE A 405 23.85 -7.54 19.02
CA PHE A 405 22.53 -8.02 19.47
C PHE A 405 21.70 -6.98 20.23
N LEU A 406 22.29 -5.96 20.85
CA LEU A 406 21.51 -4.93 21.55
C LEU A 406 20.60 -4.13 20.62
N PRO A 407 21.01 -3.70 19.40
CA PRO A 407 20.10 -3.03 18.47
C PRO A 407 18.89 -3.89 18.12
N LEU A 408 19.09 -5.20 17.97
CA LEU A 408 18.04 -6.17 17.68
C LEU A 408 17.11 -6.38 18.88
N ALA A 409 17.66 -6.40 20.09
CA ALA A 409 16.90 -6.46 21.33
C ALA A 409 15.98 -5.24 21.49
N GLU A 410 16.45 -4.04 21.11
CA GLU A 410 15.65 -2.82 21.10
C GLU A 410 14.55 -2.90 20.05
N GLU A 411 14.84 -3.29 18.81
CA GLU A 411 13.82 -3.39 17.76
C GLU A 411 12.70 -4.39 18.09
N THR A 412 13.03 -5.46 18.81
CA THR A 412 12.08 -6.52 19.20
C THR A 412 11.41 -6.29 20.56
N GLY A 413 11.88 -5.33 21.35
CA GLY A 413 11.42 -5.07 22.72
C GLY A 413 12.02 -5.99 23.79
N LEU A 414 12.85 -6.98 23.41
CA LEU A 414 13.54 -7.88 24.34
C LEU A 414 14.55 -7.16 25.24
N ILE A 415 14.98 -5.95 24.86
CA ILE A 415 15.92 -5.15 25.66
C ILE A 415 15.45 -4.92 27.09
N CYS A 416 14.13 -4.86 27.32
CA CYS A 416 13.58 -4.66 28.65
C CYS A 416 13.78 -5.88 29.55
N GLU A 417 13.54 -7.08 29.03
CA GLU A 417 13.77 -8.35 29.75
C GLU A 417 15.25 -8.56 30.03
N ILE A 418 16.09 -8.28 29.03
CA ILE A 418 17.55 -8.37 29.15
C ILE A 418 18.07 -7.37 30.19
N GLY A 419 17.62 -6.11 30.13
CA GLY A 419 18.05 -5.07 31.06
C GLY A 419 17.66 -5.36 32.51
N SER A 420 16.46 -5.92 32.74
CA SER A 420 16.01 -6.42 34.05
C SER A 420 16.96 -7.47 34.61
N TRP A 421 17.30 -8.46 33.77
CA TRP A 421 18.21 -9.54 34.14
C TRP A 421 19.63 -9.03 34.45
N VAL A 422 20.19 -8.15 33.60
CA VAL A 422 21.52 -7.54 33.81
C VAL A 422 21.55 -6.77 35.12
N MET A 423 20.52 -5.97 35.39
CA MET A 423 20.44 -5.17 36.62
C MET A 423 20.40 -6.05 37.86
N LYS A 424 19.60 -7.12 37.84
CA LYS A 424 19.52 -8.07 38.94
C LYS A 424 20.86 -8.74 39.19
N GLU A 425 21.53 -9.21 38.14
CA GLU A 425 22.81 -9.91 38.26
C GLU A 425 23.94 -9.00 38.73
N ALA A 426 24.02 -7.78 38.20
CA ALA A 426 25.00 -6.77 38.60
C ALA A 426 24.85 -6.38 40.08
N CYS A 427 23.61 -6.17 40.55
CA CYS A 427 23.32 -5.91 41.96
C CYS A 427 23.62 -7.13 42.85
N ARG A 428 23.33 -8.34 42.38
CA ARG A 428 23.66 -9.58 43.11
C ARG A 428 25.18 -9.71 43.30
N GLN A 429 25.96 -9.48 42.25
CA GLN A 429 27.42 -9.54 42.32
C GLN A 429 27.99 -8.46 43.26
N LEU A 430 27.49 -7.23 43.18
CA LEU A 430 27.93 -6.16 44.09
C LEU A 430 27.64 -6.51 45.56
N SER A 431 26.46 -7.08 45.85
CA SER A 431 26.10 -7.52 47.20
C SER A 431 27.07 -8.59 47.72
N GLN A 432 27.54 -9.50 46.86
CA GLN A 432 28.56 -10.48 47.23
C GLN A 432 29.89 -9.81 47.59
N TRP A 433 30.36 -8.84 46.79
CA TRP A 433 31.58 -8.09 47.11
C TRP A 433 31.46 -7.29 48.41
N HIS A 434 30.29 -6.69 48.68
CA HIS A 434 30.02 -6.00 49.94
C HIS A 434 30.05 -6.95 51.14
N GLN A 435 29.49 -8.16 51.01
CA GLN A 435 29.53 -9.18 52.05
C GLN A 435 30.95 -9.69 52.34
N GLN A 436 31.85 -9.61 51.36
CA GLN A 436 33.29 -9.91 51.51
C GLN A 436 34.08 -8.76 52.16
N GLY A 437 33.44 -7.61 52.43
CA GLY A 437 34.04 -6.46 53.12
C GLY A 437 34.33 -5.25 52.23
N PHE A 438 34.06 -5.33 50.91
CA PHE A 438 34.33 -4.25 49.96
C PHE A 438 33.14 -3.29 49.82
N THR A 439 32.69 -2.70 50.94
CA THR A 439 31.45 -1.90 51.01
C THR A 439 31.49 -0.58 50.23
N ASP A 440 32.67 -0.09 49.87
CA ASP A 440 32.87 1.19 49.19
C ASP A 440 32.69 1.08 47.66
N LEU A 441 32.66 -0.15 47.12
CA LEU A 441 32.51 -0.37 45.68
C LEU A 441 31.11 0.00 45.19
N LYS A 442 31.07 0.55 43.98
CA LYS A 442 29.85 0.89 43.25
C LYS A 442 29.71 0.06 41.98
N ILE A 443 28.48 -0.13 41.53
CA ILE A 443 28.19 -0.75 40.23
C ILE A 443 27.50 0.26 39.31
N TYR A 444 27.94 0.31 38.06
CA TYR A 444 27.40 1.15 37.01
C TYR A 444 26.67 0.25 36.01
N ILE A 445 25.40 0.56 35.72
CA ILE A 445 24.51 -0.28 34.91
C ILE A 445 23.90 0.57 33.82
N ASN A 446 24.11 0.18 32.57
CA ASN A 446 23.51 0.80 31.39
C ASN A 446 21.99 0.59 31.34
N LEU A 447 21.25 1.66 31.07
CA LEU A 447 19.79 1.67 30.98
C LEU A 447 19.35 2.08 29.58
N ALA A 448 18.66 1.18 28.89
CA ALA A 448 18.22 1.43 27.51
C ALA A 448 17.05 2.44 27.43
N ALA A 449 16.93 3.14 26.30
CA ALA A 449 15.87 4.13 26.07
C ALA A 449 14.45 3.56 26.28
N GLN A 450 14.22 2.31 25.87
CA GLN A 450 12.91 1.69 26.02
C GLN A 450 12.55 1.37 27.47
N GLN A 451 13.55 1.09 28.32
CA GLN A 451 13.33 0.86 29.75
C GLN A 451 12.88 2.14 30.46
N LEU A 452 13.36 3.31 30.03
CA LEU A 452 12.90 4.61 30.56
C LEU A 452 11.40 4.85 30.35
N ASN A 453 10.79 4.19 29.36
CA ASN A 453 9.37 4.29 29.09
C ASN A 453 8.52 3.25 29.84
N GLN A 454 9.16 2.35 30.60
CA GLN A 454 8.44 1.33 31.39
C GLN A 454 7.89 1.92 32.69
N SER A 455 6.56 1.88 32.81
CA SER A 455 5.86 2.37 34.01
C SER A 455 6.25 1.66 35.32
N ASN A 456 6.79 0.44 35.25
CA ASN A 456 7.15 -0.37 36.41
C ASN A 456 8.65 -0.34 36.77
N LEU A 457 9.50 0.37 36.00
CA LEU A 457 10.96 0.35 36.19
C LEU A 457 11.37 0.71 37.61
N VAL A 458 10.77 1.75 38.18
CA VAL A 458 11.11 2.22 39.53
C VAL A 458 10.78 1.15 40.59
N ALA A 459 9.62 0.51 40.47
CA ALA A 459 9.20 -0.55 41.38
C ALA A 459 10.09 -1.80 41.24
N GLU A 460 10.58 -2.07 40.04
CA GLU A 460 11.52 -3.16 39.76
C GLU A 460 12.88 -2.91 40.42
N ILE A 461 13.45 -1.71 40.26
CA ILE A 461 14.69 -1.32 40.92
C ILE A 461 14.56 -1.41 42.44
N ASP A 462 13.45 -0.90 42.99
CA ASP A 462 13.15 -0.99 44.43
C ASP A 462 13.14 -2.46 44.90
N GLY A 463 12.54 -3.36 44.10
CA GLY A 463 12.52 -4.80 44.37
C GLY A 463 13.93 -5.43 44.36
N ILE A 464 14.75 -5.11 43.36
CA ILE A 464 16.12 -5.64 43.23
C ILE A 464 17.01 -5.15 44.39
N LEU A 465 16.92 -3.87 44.76
CA LEU A 465 17.68 -3.31 45.89
C LEU A 465 17.25 -3.94 47.22
N MET A 466 15.94 -4.19 47.40
CA MET A 466 15.42 -4.87 48.59
C MET A 466 15.89 -6.33 48.68
N GLU A 467 15.90 -7.06 47.56
CA GLU A 467 16.38 -8.46 47.48
C GLU A 467 17.87 -8.55 47.78
N THR A 468 18.68 -7.64 47.20
CA THR A 468 20.15 -7.65 47.32
C THR A 468 20.67 -6.94 48.56
N LYS A 469 19.82 -6.21 49.29
CA LYS A 469 20.14 -5.39 50.48
C LYS A 469 21.23 -4.34 50.23
N LEU A 470 21.35 -3.86 49.00
CA LEU A 470 22.29 -2.81 48.65
C LEU A 470 21.76 -1.43 49.05
N HIS A 471 22.68 -0.53 49.40
CA HIS A 471 22.35 0.87 49.56
C HIS A 471 22.16 1.52 48.18
N THR A 472 21.25 2.49 48.07
CA THR A 472 20.92 3.15 46.78
C THR A 472 22.11 3.90 46.19
N ASP A 473 23.01 4.44 47.02
CA ASP A 473 24.24 5.11 46.58
C ASP A 473 25.29 4.16 45.96
N SER A 474 25.13 2.84 46.12
CA SER A 474 26.04 1.83 45.58
C SER A 474 25.73 1.48 44.12
N VAL A 475 24.55 1.89 43.62
CA VAL A 475 24.12 1.67 42.23
C VAL A 475 24.07 2.99 41.48
N LYS A 476 24.78 3.05 40.36
CA LYS A 476 24.72 4.15 39.40
C LYS A 476 24.08 3.66 38.10
N LEU A 477 23.07 4.37 37.61
CA LEU A 477 22.44 4.06 36.31
C LEU A 477 23.01 4.99 35.24
N GLU A 478 23.39 4.39 34.11
CA GLU A 478 23.98 5.09 32.97
C GLU A 478 22.95 5.21 31.85
N ILE A 479 22.77 6.42 31.33
CA ILE A 479 21.79 6.71 30.29
C ILE A 479 22.53 7.48 29.20
N THR A 480 22.41 7.03 27.96
CA THR A 480 23.02 7.75 26.84
C THR A 480 22.33 9.10 26.63
N GLU A 481 23.12 10.08 26.18
CA GLU A 481 22.63 11.43 25.86
C GLU A 481 21.38 11.41 24.96
N SER A 482 21.39 10.56 23.92
CA SER A 482 20.28 10.43 22.97
C SER A 482 19.00 9.86 23.59
N SER A 483 19.13 8.91 24.52
CA SER A 483 17.98 8.26 25.18
C SER A 483 17.21 9.23 26.05
N MET A 484 17.92 10.12 26.74
CA MET A 484 17.33 11.15 27.59
C MET A 484 16.48 12.16 26.80
N MET A 485 16.83 12.40 25.52
CA MET A 485 16.23 13.43 24.68
C MET A 485 14.99 12.95 23.90
N GLN A 486 14.67 11.65 23.89
CA GLN A 486 13.54 11.10 23.12
C GLN A 486 12.17 11.49 23.68
N ASP A 487 11.98 11.41 25.01
CA ASP A 487 10.76 11.83 25.70
C ASP A 487 11.11 12.60 26.99
N LEU A 488 11.32 13.91 26.83
CA LEU A 488 11.82 14.80 27.89
C LEU A 488 10.91 14.85 29.12
N GLN A 489 9.58 14.79 28.96
CA GLN A 489 8.66 14.96 30.09
C GLN A 489 8.56 13.68 30.90
N THR A 490 8.34 12.55 30.24
CA THR A 490 8.23 11.24 30.91
C THR A 490 9.56 10.87 31.57
N THR A 491 10.68 11.06 30.86
CA THR A 491 12.02 10.79 31.39
C THR A 491 12.33 11.66 32.60
N LYS A 492 12.01 12.96 32.57
CA LYS A 492 12.29 13.86 33.70
C LYS A 492 11.54 13.45 34.97
N VAL A 493 10.29 13.01 34.84
CA VAL A 493 9.51 12.51 35.99
C VAL A 493 10.17 11.26 36.58
N LEU A 494 10.48 10.29 35.73
CA LEU A 494 11.12 9.03 36.12
C LEU A 494 12.48 9.26 36.80
N LEU A 495 13.36 10.04 36.16
CA LEU A 495 14.68 10.34 36.73
C LEU A 495 14.57 11.10 38.06
N GLY A 496 13.55 11.97 38.20
CA GLY A 496 13.22 12.62 39.46
C GLY A 496 12.78 11.63 40.56
N GLU A 497 12.06 10.56 40.20
CA GLU A 497 11.67 9.51 41.14
C GLU A 497 12.84 8.64 41.58
N LEU A 498 13.76 8.33 40.67
CA LEU A 498 15.02 7.62 40.98
C LEU A 498 15.93 8.46 41.87
N TRP A 499 16.05 9.76 41.56
CA TRP A 499 16.81 10.69 42.38
C TRP A 499 16.29 10.81 43.81
N LYS A 500 14.96 10.87 44.00
CA LYS A 500 14.34 10.91 45.34
C LYS A 500 14.67 9.67 46.18
N ARG A 501 14.98 8.54 45.56
CA ARG A 501 15.43 7.30 46.21
C ARG A 501 16.93 7.29 46.51
N GLY A 502 17.67 8.31 46.05
CA GLY A 502 19.12 8.40 46.22
C GLY A 502 19.90 7.60 45.18
N ILE A 503 19.26 7.06 44.14
CA ILE A 503 19.96 6.38 43.05
C ILE A 503 20.71 7.43 42.23
N LYS A 504 22.00 7.20 41.98
CA LYS A 504 22.83 8.13 41.21
C LYS A 504 22.66 7.89 39.72
N LEU A 505 22.63 8.98 38.96
CA LEU A 505 22.44 8.95 37.51
C LEU A 505 23.69 9.50 36.82
N SER A 506 24.08 8.83 35.75
CA SER A 506 25.21 9.17 34.90
C SER A 506 24.76 9.35 33.45
N ILE A 507 25.30 10.37 32.77
CA ILE A 507 25.18 10.45 31.31
C ILE A 507 26.34 9.73 30.68
N ASP A 508 26.01 8.83 29.77
CA ASP A 508 26.94 8.12 28.92
C ASP A 508 27.06 8.77 27.53
N ASP A 509 28.19 8.53 26.86
CA ASP A 509 28.54 9.05 25.54
C ASP A 509 28.48 10.59 25.39
N PHE A 510 28.74 11.35 26.48
CA PHE A 510 28.54 12.79 26.50
C PHE A 510 29.42 13.52 25.48
N GLY A 511 28.79 14.36 24.65
CA GLY A 511 29.46 15.21 23.65
C GLY A 511 29.43 14.64 22.23
N THR A 512 28.93 13.42 22.05
CA THR A 512 28.70 12.83 20.72
C THR A 512 27.37 13.28 20.09
N GLY A 513 26.46 13.86 20.90
CA GLY A 513 25.15 14.38 20.48
C GLY A 513 25.03 15.91 20.46
N TYR A 514 23.80 16.39 20.21
CA TYR A 514 23.45 17.82 20.15
C TYR A 514 22.75 18.33 21.42
N SER A 515 23.25 17.97 22.61
CA SER A 515 22.65 18.48 23.85
C SER A 515 22.73 19.99 23.99
N SER A 516 21.58 20.60 24.29
CA SER A 516 21.58 21.96 24.84
C SER A 516 21.97 21.89 26.30
N LEU A 517 23.09 22.54 26.68
CA LEU A 517 23.54 22.68 28.07
C LEU A 517 22.42 23.17 29.02
N SER A 518 21.46 23.94 28.48
CA SER A 518 20.28 24.40 29.22
C SER A 518 19.36 23.25 29.68
N GLN A 519 19.29 22.16 28.92
CA GLN A 519 18.48 20.99 29.28
C GLN A 519 19.20 20.15 30.33
N LEU A 520 20.52 20.00 30.22
CA LEU A 520 21.33 19.27 31.19
C LEU A 520 21.18 19.81 32.61
N GLN A 521 21.08 21.14 32.78
CA GLN A 521 20.85 21.79 34.07
C GLN A 521 19.53 21.40 34.75
N ASN A 522 18.56 20.91 33.97
CA ASN A 522 17.23 20.58 34.47
C ASN A 522 17.07 19.10 34.86
N PHE A 523 18.11 18.28 34.67
CA PHE A 523 18.07 16.86 34.99
C PHE A 523 18.83 16.54 36.28
N PRO A 524 18.31 15.61 37.10
CA PRO A 524 18.93 15.21 38.35
C PRO A 524 20.10 14.25 38.10
N ILE A 525 21.23 14.77 37.62
CA ILE A 525 22.38 13.97 37.16
C ILE A 525 23.60 14.24 38.04
N ASN A 526 24.40 13.21 38.31
CA ASN A 526 25.54 13.27 39.21
C ASN A 526 26.88 13.07 38.49
N THR A 527 26.87 12.38 37.36
CA THR A 527 28.10 11.92 36.72
C THR A 527 28.02 12.13 35.21
N LEU A 528 29.13 12.57 34.62
CA LEU A 528 29.31 12.66 33.17
C LEU A 528 30.41 11.69 32.75
N LYS A 529 30.14 10.82 31.77
CA LYS A 529 31.14 9.97 31.14
C LYS A 529 31.62 10.61 29.84
N ILE A 530 32.92 10.79 29.71
CA ILE A 530 33.56 11.30 28.49
C ILE A 530 33.79 10.12 27.55
N ASP A 531 33.14 10.15 26.38
CA ASP A 531 33.29 9.09 25.38
C ASP A 531 34.75 8.91 24.93
N ARG A 532 35.12 7.65 24.68
CA ARG A 532 36.46 7.26 24.21
C ARG A 532 36.89 7.97 22.92
N SER A 533 35.98 8.40 22.05
CA SER A 533 36.34 9.08 20.80
C SER A 533 37.10 10.39 21.05
N PHE A 534 36.87 11.05 22.19
CA PHE A 534 37.61 12.25 22.59
C PHE A 534 39.02 11.93 23.07
N LEU A 535 39.28 10.72 23.58
CA LEU A 535 40.62 10.29 24.01
C LEU A 535 41.48 9.71 22.88
N LYS A 536 40.86 9.15 21.83
CA LYS A 536 41.57 8.60 20.66
C LYS A 536 42.42 9.62 19.90
N ASN A 537 42.01 10.89 19.92
CA ASN A 537 42.65 11.98 19.18
C ASN A 537 43.61 12.82 20.04
N VAL A 538 43.87 12.42 21.28
CA VAL A 538 44.84 13.10 22.15
C VAL A 538 46.24 12.79 21.63
N ASP A 539 46.75 13.72 20.82
CA ASP A 539 47.97 13.55 20.04
C ASP A 539 49.21 13.44 20.95
N LYS A 540 50.11 12.49 20.68
CA LYS A 540 51.29 12.24 21.53
C LYS A 540 52.26 13.42 21.63
N ASN A 541 52.10 14.44 20.77
CA ASN A 541 53.03 15.55 20.59
C ASN A 541 52.38 16.96 20.61
N SER A 542 51.09 17.10 20.89
CA SER A 542 50.45 18.42 20.99
C SER A 542 49.64 18.57 22.28
N GLU A 543 49.68 19.76 22.90
CA GLU A 543 48.86 20.13 24.06
C GLU A 543 47.34 20.20 23.75
N ASN A 544 46.91 19.72 22.58
CA ASN A 544 45.56 19.87 22.10
C ASN A 544 44.66 18.75 22.66
N LEU A 545 44.22 18.93 23.91
CA LEU A 545 43.32 18.03 24.65
C LEU A 545 41.85 18.04 24.13
N GLY A 546 41.62 18.66 22.97
CA GLY A 546 40.30 18.71 22.33
C GLY A 546 39.23 19.31 23.24
N LEU A 547 38.10 18.59 23.37
CA LEU A 547 36.95 19.01 24.20
C LEU A 547 37.03 18.54 25.66
N VAL A 548 38.00 17.70 26.03
CA VAL A 548 38.11 17.13 27.38
C VAL A 548 38.17 18.21 28.47
N PRO A 549 38.99 19.28 28.37
CA PRO A 549 39.02 20.34 29.38
C PRO A 549 37.69 21.11 29.48
N VAL A 550 36.96 21.24 28.36
CA VAL A 550 35.66 21.93 28.32
C VAL A 550 34.61 21.11 29.06
N ILE A 551 34.57 19.79 28.82
CA ILE A 551 33.64 18.88 29.50
C ILE A 551 33.92 18.84 31.01
N LEU A 552 35.20 18.79 31.40
CA LEU A 552 35.59 18.86 32.82
C LEU A 552 35.14 20.17 33.47
N SER A 553 35.30 21.31 32.78
CA SER A 553 34.84 22.61 33.28
C SER A 553 33.32 22.68 33.44
N ILE A 554 32.56 22.08 32.51
CA ILE A 554 31.09 21.99 32.61
C ILE A 554 30.71 21.16 33.85
N ALA A 555 31.34 20.00 34.04
CA ALA A 555 31.06 19.14 35.18
C ALA A 555 31.36 19.84 36.51
N GLU A 556 32.47 20.59 36.59
CA GLU A 556 32.84 21.36 37.78
C GLU A 556 31.79 22.42 38.11
N VAL A 557 31.36 23.22 37.11
CA VAL A 557 30.31 24.23 37.29
C VAL A 557 28.98 23.61 37.71
N MET A 558 28.69 22.39 37.24
CA MET A 558 27.46 21.68 37.54
C MET A 558 27.58 20.76 38.78
N THR A 559 28.71 20.76 39.47
CA THR A 559 29.00 19.91 40.64
C THR A 559 28.80 18.41 40.38
N MET A 560 29.23 17.95 39.19
CA MET A 560 29.14 16.57 38.75
C MET A 560 30.51 15.87 38.78
N ASP A 561 30.49 14.57 39.10
CA ASP A 561 31.64 13.68 38.91
C ASP A 561 31.91 13.48 37.42
N VAL A 562 33.17 13.18 37.06
CA VAL A 562 33.54 12.85 35.68
C VAL A 562 34.27 11.52 35.61
N VAL A 563 33.84 10.65 34.69
CA VAL A 563 34.52 9.40 34.34
C VAL A 563 35.04 9.54 32.92
N ALA A 564 36.35 9.37 32.72
CA ALA A 564 36.92 9.35 31.36
C ALA A 564 37.03 7.91 30.86
N GLU A 565 36.46 7.61 29.70
CA GLU A 565 36.42 6.27 29.12
C GLU A 565 37.46 6.04 28.03
N GLY A 566 37.91 4.79 27.89
CA GLY A 566 38.82 4.40 26.82
C GLY A 566 40.27 4.84 27.05
N ILE A 567 40.70 4.91 28.32
CA ILE A 567 42.10 5.14 28.66
C ILE A 567 42.92 3.90 28.27
N GLU A 568 43.79 4.05 27.28
CA GLU A 568 44.62 2.96 26.74
C GLU A 568 46.11 3.15 27.02
N THR A 569 46.56 4.40 27.25
CA THR A 569 47.98 4.70 27.47
C THR A 569 48.24 5.50 28.74
N THR A 570 49.45 5.36 29.29
CA THR A 570 49.88 6.07 30.50
C THR A 570 49.91 7.58 30.31
N GLU A 571 50.20 8.07 29.10
CA GLU A 571 50.19 9.50 28.79
C GLU A 571 48.78 10.11 28.91
N GLN A 572 47.75 9.40 28.42
CA GLN A 572 46.34 9.81 28.57
C GLN A 572 45.96 9.88 30.05
N LEU A 573 46.36 8.88 30.84
CA LEU A 573 46.13 8.84 32.28
C LEU A 573 46.77 10.04 33.00
N GLU A 574 48.03 10.35 32.71
CA GLU A 574 48.73 11.50 33.30
C GLU A 574 48.09 12.84 32.93
N GLN A 575 47.66 13.00 31.68
CA GLN A 575 46.98 14.21 31.25
C GLN A 575 45.62 14.39 31.95
N LEU A 576 44.82 13.33 32.05
CA LEU A 576 43.55 13.36 32.76
C LEU A 576 43.73 13.66 34.26
N ARG A 577 44.79 13.13 34.89
CA ARG A 577 45.16 13.48 36.27
C ARG A 577 45.54 14.95 36.41
N LYS A 578 46.34 15.50 35.49
CA LYS A 578 46.72 16.94 35.48
C LYS A 578 45.52 17.86 35.33
N LEU A 579 44.52 17.45 34.54
CA LEU A 579 43.27 18.19 34.36
C LEU A 579 42.28 18.02 35.52
N GLY A 580 42.60 17.22 36.54
CA GLY A 580 41.76 17.03 37.71
C GLY A 580 40.57 16.10 37.49
N CYS A 581 40.60 15.22 36.46
CA CYS A 581 39.54 14.23 36.25
C CYS A 581 39.40 13.31 37.47
N HIS A 582 38.15 13.00 37.85
CA HIS A 582 37.84 12.27 39.08
C HIS A 582 38.07 10.76 38.93
N PHE A 583 37.48 10.18 37.88
CA PHE A 583 37.48 8.75 37.64
C PHE A 583 37.94 8.42 36.21
N GLY A 584 38.48 7.22 36.02
CA GLY A 584 38.90 6.74 34.71
C GLY A 584 38.63 5.27 34.50
N GLN A 585 38.37 4.90 33.25
CA GLN A 585 38.11 3.53 32.82
C GLN A 585 38.76 3.28 31.45
N GLY A 586 39.27 2.08 31.23
CA GLY A 586 39.88 1.73 29.96
C GLY A 586 40.80 0.51 30.03
N PHE A 587 41.32 0.12 28.87
CA PHE A 587 42.13 -1.09 28.74
C PHE A 587 43.53 -0.98 29.34
N LEU A 588 43.97 0.24 29.68
CA LEU A 588 45.18 0.44 30.49
C LEU A 588 45.05 -0.24 31.86
N PHE A 589 43.85 -0.22 32.46
CA PHE A 589 43.60 -0.81 33.77
C PHE A 589 43.25 -2.29 33.65
N ALA A 590 42.16 -2.58 32.95
CA ALA A 590 41.73 -3.93 32.61
C ALA A 590 40.71 -3.89 31.46
N LYS A 591 40.68 -4.97 30.68
CA LYS A 591 39.53 -5.29 29.83
C LYS A 591 38.35 -5.72 30.71
N PRO A 592 37.11 -5.72 30.21
CA PRO A 592 35.97 -6.29 30.95
C PRO A 592 36.27 -7.74 31.38
N LEU A 593 36.09 -8.02 32.67
CA LEU A 593 36.45 -9.29 33.34
C LEU A 593 35.19 -10.07 33.71
N ASP A 594 35.27 -11.40 33.81
CA ASP A 594 34.18 -12.15 34.45
C ASP A 594 34.15 -11.89 35.97
N ALA A 595 33.11 -12.39 36.64
CA ALA A 595 32.91 -12.17 38.08
C ALA A 595 34.08 -12.69 38.93
N GLU A 596 34.64 -13.84 38.58
CA GLU A 596 35.74 -14.47 39.32
C GLU A 596 37.01 -13.63 39.20
N THR A 597 37.42 -13.31 37.97
CA THR A 597 38.63 -12.49 37.71
C THR A 597 38.49 -11.07 38.25
N ALA A 598 37.28 -10.49 38.21
CA ALA A 598 37.03 -9.20 38.84
C ALA A 598 37.20 -9.26 40.37
N THR A 599 36.78 -10.36 41.00
CA THR A 599 36.95 -10.58 42.44
C THR A 599 38.43 -10.71 42.81
N GLU A 600 39.21 -11.43 42.02
CA GLU A 600 40.67 -11.53 42.18
C GLU A 600 41.34 -10.15 42.08
N LEU A 601 40.95 -9.34 41.08
CA LEU A 601 41.48 -7.99 40.91
C LEU A 601 41.19 -7.08 42.13
N ILE A 602 40.01 -7.21 42.74
CA ILE A 602 39.65 -6.47 43.95
C ILE A 602 40.56 -6.88 45.12
N HIS A 603 40.83 -8.18 45.27
CA HIS A 603 41.70 -8.70 46.32
C HIS A 603 43.17 -8.31 46.15
N ASP A 604 43.66 -8.30 44.92
CA ASP A 604 45.03 -7.89 44.60
C ASP A 604 45.28 -6.41 44.90
N ASN A 605 44.21 -5.60 44.90
CA ASN A 605 44.21 -4.16 45.16
C ASN A 605 45.36 -3.41 44.45
N PRO A 606 45.45 -3.53 43.12
CA PRO A 606 46.51 -2.91 42.34
C PRO A 606 46.43 -1.38 42.37
N THR A 607 47.59 -0.73 42.21
CA THR A 607 47.75 0.72 42.12
C THR A 607 48.41 1.09 40.80
N TRP A 608 47.86 2.06 40.06
CA TRP A 608 48.27 2.43 38.69
C TRP A 608 49.07 3.72 38.54
#